data_AF-A0A1M7SNG1-F1
#
_entry.id   AF-A0A1M7SNG1-F1
#
_cell.length_a   1.000
_cell.length_b   1.000
_cell.length_c   1.000
_cell.angle_alpha   90.00
_cell.angle_beta   90.00
_cell.angle_gamma   90.00
#
_symmetry.space_group_name_H-M   'P 1'
#
loop_
_entity.id
_entity.type
_entity.pdbx_description
1 polymer ?
#
loop_
_entity_poly.entity_id
_entity_poly.type
_entity_poly.pdbx_seq_one_letter_code
_entity_poly.pdbx_strand_id
1 'polypeptide(L)'
;MNYSEFIKSIPMPACILSIEKKQDNNMGDIRIAYANDIYKANNPPHYYDGIIYSELVPKERNFETFSYISAFEHKQMHAYVEIVSMGIWMEQFYTPLVSDNENIGFCMFSYSFTENATPEKLGNVNISTANSVLKSCALFRTSNSFKEAADSVIEELAQKSGALSAILLSVDEETKTVSYISGKNIGRNDEEAKKLISAIPYEVVMSWKKTVSGTNCLVIQNEADMEELSKRNKDWADSLKGANVNSLCFVPLYHNKYPIGYLYVVNFDTNRTPEVKELIELTSFFLAAELNSHNLMEKLEFVSKTDMLTGVFNRNAMNLRVDDFVADKELSSKPFGVAFVDLNGLKRRNDDYGHEAGDHMLWATAQALKEVFSKDEIYRAGGDEFSVICHNNSEKDFNDKINSIKEKTTYPSDIPCAIGKYYTPTGGDIRLAMHYADVEMYKNKEQFYKEHPELKARK
;
A
#
# COMPACT_ATOMS: atom_id res chain seq x y z
N MET A 1 -13.82 48.02 15.99
CA MET A 1 -14.77 47.14 16.72
C MET A 1 -14.03 46.51 17.90
N ASN A 2 -14.63 46.34 19.09
CA ASN A 2 -13.93 45.69 20.20
C ASN A 2 -13.94 44.17 20.03
N TYR A 3 -12.92 43.65 19.34
CA TYR A 3 -12.77 42.24 19.03
C TYR A 3 -12.68 41.33 20.27
N SER A 4 -12.14 41.85 21.39
CA SER A 4 -12.05 41.11 22.66
C SER A 4 -13.43 40.84 23.28
N GLU A 5 -14.37 41.78 23.18
CA GLU A 5 -15.75 41.58 23.64
C GLU A 5 -16.56 40.74 22.67
N PHE A 6 -16.38 40.98 21.36
CA PHE A 6 -17.08 40.22 20.32
C PHE A 6 -16.82 38.72 20.43
N ILE A 7 -15.55 38.30 20.55
CA ILE A 7 -15.21 36.87 20.56
C ILE A 7 -15.80 36.12 21.76
N LYS A 8 -15.99 36.80 22.89
CA LYS A 8 -16.61 36.23 24.10
C LYS A 8 -18.07 35.86 23.91
N SER A 9 -18.76 36.46 22.95
CA SER A 9 -20.17 36.16 22.66
C SER A 9 -20.36 34.91 21.80
N ILE A 10 -19.28 34.35 21.25
CA ILE A 10 -19.33 33.19 20.37
C ILE A 10 -19.50 31.89 21.19
N PRO A 11 -20.55 31.08 20.96
CA PRO A 11 -20.91 29.92 21.81
C PRO A 11 -20.14 28.64 21.47
N MET A 12 -19.08 28.73 20.67
CA MET A 12 -18.25 27.63 20.20
C MET A 12 -16.78 28.00 20.30
N PRO A 13 -15.82 27.06 20.29
CA PRO A 13 -14.40 27.39 20.30
C PRO A 13 -14.08 28.36 19.16
N ALA A 14 -13.62 29.57 19.51
CA ALA A 14 -13.34 30.61 18.53
C ALA A 14 -12.20 31.54 18.96
N CYS A 15 -11.45 31.99 17.97
CA CYS A 15 -10.43 33.01 18.14
C CYS A 15 -10.42 34.01 16.96
N ILE A 16 -9.80 35.15 17.16
CA ILE A 16 -9.57 36.18 16.16
C ILE A 16 -8.11 36.11 15.77
N LEU A 17 -7.88 35.85 14.50
CA LEU A 17 -6.57 35.82 13.90
C LEU A 17 -6.22 37.21 13.36
N SER A 18 -4.99 37.63 13.61
CA SER A 18 -4.37 38.79 13.00
C SER A 18 -3.32 38.28 12.02
N ILE A 19 -3.46 38.66 10.74
CA ILE A 19 -2.60 38.20 9.65
C ILE A 19 -1.84 39.41 9.12
N GLU A 20 -0.52 39.39 9.21
CA GLU A 20 0.31 40.44 8.61
C GLU A 20 0.48 40.21 7.09
N LYS A 21 0.49 41.28 6.32
CA LYS A 21 0.83 41.29 4.90
C LYS A 21 2.15 42.03 4.68
N LYS A 22 3.13 41.33 4.10
CA LYS A 22 4.45 41.90 3.77
C LYS A 22 4.41 42.70 2.46
N GLN A 23 5.39 43.58 2.27
CA GLN A 23 5.48 44.50 1.12
C GLN A 23 5.55 43.81 -0.25
N ASP A 24 5.91 42.53 -0.28
CA ASP A 24 6.00 41.66 -1.46
C ASP A 24 4.71 40.86 -1.72
N ASN A 25 3.59 41.21 -1.08
CA ASN A 25 2.34 40.42 -1.04
C ASN A 25 2.50 39.01 -0.41
N ASN A 26 3.63 38.68 0.21
CA ASN A 26 3.76 37.44 0.97
C ASN A 26 3.09 37.59 2.34
N MET A 27 2.58 36.47 2.84
CA MET A 27 1.96 36.40 4.16
C MET A 27 3.03 36.52 5.26
N GLY A 28 2.79 37.39 6.23
CA GLY A 28 3.59 37.56 7.44
C GLY A 28 3.13 36.64 8.58
N ASP A 29 3.35 37.06 9.82
CA ASP A 29 2.96 36.26 10.98
C ASP A 29 1.43 36.18 11.11
N ILE A 30 0.93 34.99 11.47
CA ILE A 30 -0.45 34.81 11.94
C ILE A 30 -0.43 34.72 13.47
N ARG A 31 -1.14 35.63 14.11
CA ARG A 31 -1.25 35.70 15.58
C ARG A 31 -2.67 35.45 16.02
N ILE A 32 -2.83 34.77 17.16
CA ILE A 32 -4.13 34.67 17.82
C ILE A 32 -4.31 35.92 18.66
N ALA A 33 -4.96 36.95 18.10
CA ALA A 33 -5.12 38.24 18.74
C ALA A 33 -6.00 38.15 19.99
N TYR A 34 -7.11 37.42 19.91
CA TYR A 34 -8.05 37.20 21.01
C TYR A 34 -8.69 35.82 20.89
N ALA A 35 -9.01 35.16 21.99
CA ALA A 35 -9.79 33.92 21.99
C ALA A 35 -10.84 33.91 23.10
N ASN A 36 -11.92 33.15 22.91
CA ASN A 36 -12.90 32.90 23.96
C ASN A 36 -12.44 31.80 24.93
N ASP A 37 -13.13 31.67 26.06
CA ASP A 37 -12.74 30.75 27.13
C ASP A 37 -12.82 29.28 26.69
N ILE A 38 -13.74 28.96 25.78
CA ILE A 38 -13.88 27.62 25.21
C ILE A 38 -12.63 27.25 24.38
N TYR A 39 -12.16 28.15 23.52
CA TYR A 39 -10.93 27.95 22.74
C TYR A 39 -9.71 27.80 23.66
N LYS A 40 -9.61 28.64 24.70
CA LYS A 40 -8.50 28.59 25.66
C LYS A 40 -8.45 27.27 26.43
N ALA A 41 -9.61 26.72 26.81
CA ALA A 41 -9.70 25.44 27.51
C ALA A 41 -9.26 24.24 26.63
N ASN A 42 -9.42 24.35 25.30
CA ASN A 42 -9.06 23.31 24.34
C ASN A 42 -7.59 23.34 23.89
N ASN A 43 -6.83 24.38 24.26
CA ASN A 43 -5.45 24.58 23.81
C ASN A 43 -4.43 24.35 24.94
N PRO A 44 -3.14 24.10 24.62
CA PRO A 44 -2.10 23.83 25.61
C PRO A 44 -1.95 24.94 26.67
N PRO A 45 -1.39 24.64 27.87
CA PRO A 45 -1.35 25.55 29.02
C PRO A 45 -0.52 26.83 28.83
N HIS A 46 0.16 27.02 27.69
CA HIS A 46 1.02 28.17 27.39
C HIS A 46 0.38 29.21 26.46
N TYR A 47 -0.93 29.13 26.21
CA TYR A 47 -1.66 30.15 25.44
C TYR A 47 -1.61 31.55 26.10
N TYR A 48 -1.42 32.59 25.28
CA TYR A 48 -1.69 33.99 25.62
C TYR A 48 -2.12 34.79 24.38
N ASP A 49 -2.87 35.88 24.58
CA ASP A 49 -3.32 36.75 23.48
C ASP A 49 -2.11 37.41 22.78
N GLY A 50 -2.05 37.32 21.46
CA GLY A 50 -0.96 37.81 20.60
C GLY A 50 0.12 36.77 20.25
N ILE A 51 0.01 35.55 20.76
CA ILE A 51 0.91 34.43 20.43
C ILE A 51 0.90 34.12 18.93
N ILE A 52 2.05 33.75 18.37
CA ILE A 52 2.13 33.24 17.00
C ILE A 52 1.48 31.85 16.99
N TYR A 53 0.51 31.62 16.11
CA TYR A 53 -0.29 30.38 16.16
C TYR A 53 0.58 29.12 16.04
N SER A 54 1.68 29.20 15.26
CA SER A 54 2.60 28.09 15.02
C SER A 54 3.42 27.66 16.24
N GLU A 55 3.37 28.45 17.33
CA GLU A 55 3.95 28.05 18.62
C GLU A 55 3.03 27.09 19.39
N LEU A 56 1.72 27.08 19.10
CA LEU A 56 0.74 26.20 19.75
C LEU A 56 0.48 24.92 18.94
N VAL A 57 0.42 25.04 17.62
CA VAL A 57 0.10 23.95 16.70
C VAL A 57 1.07 23.95 15.51
N PRO A 58 1.38 22.79 14.91
CA PRO A 58 2.19 22.74 13.70
C PRO A 58 1.59 23.60 12.60
N LYS A 59 2.47 24.21 11.78
CA LYS A 59 2.03 24.95 10.60
C LYS A 59 1.22 24.06 9.68
N GLU A 60 0.05 24.55 9.28
CA GLU A 60 -0.84 23.89 8.31
C GLU A 60 -1.25 24.93 7.25
N ARG A 61 -1.02 24.58 5.98
CA ARG A 61 -1.08 25.51 4.85
C ARG A 61 -2.52 25.91 4.50
N ASN A 62 -3.51 25.02 4.65
CA ASN A 62 -4.91 25.38 4.45
C ASN A 62 -5.36 26.39 5.50
N PHE A 63 -5.00 26.17 6.77
CA PHE A 63 -5.28 27.11 7.83
C PHE A 63 -4.69 28.49 7.53
N GLU A 64 -3.41 28.56 7.14
CA GLU A 64 -2.74 29.80 6.74
C GLU A 64 -3.42 30.48 5.55
N THR A 65 -3.66 29.72 4.47
CA THR A 65 -4.24 30.22 3.22
C THR A 65 -5.68 30.69 3.43
N PHE A 66 -6.51 29.93 4.12
CA PHE A 66 -7.90 30.30 4.41
C PHE A 66 -7.99 31.50 5.34
N SER A 67 -7.08 31.59 6.32
CA SER A 67 -6.96 32.77 7.17
C SER A 67 -6.64 34.02 6.34
N TYR A 68 -5.68 33.93 5.42
CA TYR A 68 -5.29 35.05 4.55
C TYR A 68 -6.42 35.46 3.57
N ILE A 69 -6.98 34.50 2.83
CA ILE A 69 -8.09 34.74 1.89
C ILE A 69 -9.27 35.36 2.63
N SER A 70 -9.61 34.85 3.82
CA SER A 70 -10.70 35.42 4.61
C SER A 70 -10.38 36.85 5.06
N ALA A 71 -9.19 37.09 5.57
CA ALA A 71 -8.81 38.39 6.10
C ALA A 71 -8.67 39.49 5.04
N PHE A 72 -8.11 39.17 3.85
CA PHE A 72 -7.76 40.17 2.83
C PHE A 72 -8.63 40.14 1.57
N GLU A 73 -9.21 39.00 1.19
CA GLU A 73 -10.16 38.92 0.07
C GLU A 73 -11.61 39.00 0.53
N HIS A 74 -11.84 39.09 1.85
CA HIS A 74 -13.16 39.18 2.49
C HIS A 74 -14.12 38.04 2.12
N LYS A 75 -13.57 36.83 1.91
CA LYS A 75 -14.35 35.62 1.63
C LYS A 75 -14.58 34.83 2.92
N GLN A 76 -15.78 34.27 3.07
CA GLN A 76 -16.03 33.29 4.10
C GLN A 76 -15.49 31.93 3.64
N MET A 77 -14.67 31.29 4.47
CA MET A 77 -14.10 29.97 4.18
C MET A 77 -14.67 28.92 5.13
N HIS A 78 -14.77 27.70 4.63
CA HIS A 78 -15.20 26.53 5.39
C HIS A 78 -14.31 25.35 5.01
N ALA A 79 -13.89 24.57 6.00
CA ALA A 79 -13.09 23.37 5.81
C ALA A 79 -13.56 22.26 6.74
N TYR A 80 -13.55 21.02 6.26
CA TYR A 80 -13.86 19.84 7.06
C TYR A 80 -12.72 18.84 6.91
N VAL A 81 -11.93 18.63 7.97
CA VAL A 81 -10.65 17.91 7.91
C VAL A 81 -10.55 16.85 9.00
N GLU A 82 -9.92 15.73 8.69
CA GLU A 82 -9.61 14.69 9.67
C GLU A 82 -8.32 15.02 10.44
N ILE A 83 -8.36 14.96 11.77
CA ILE A 83 -7.19 15.00 12.64
C ILE A 83 -6.77 13.56 12.93
N VAL A 84 -5.98 13.00 12.01
CA VAL A 84 -5.61 11.57 12.00
C VAL A 84 -4.97 11.08 13.31
N SER A 85 -4.18 11.94 13.98
CA SER A 85 -3.55 11.59 15.26
C SER A 85 -4.55 11.30 16.38
N MET A 86 -5.74 11.90 16.31
CA MET A 86 -6.81 11.79 17.29
C MET A 86 -7.98 10.93 16.80
N GLY A 87 -8.07 10.67 15.49
CA GLY A 87 -9.19 9.93 14.90
C GLY A 87 -10.52 10.70 15.00
N ILE A 88 -10.47 12.03 14.91
CA ILE A 88 -11.63 12.92 14.98
C ILE A 88 -11.66 13.83 13.75
N TRP A 89 -12.84 14.28 13.36
CA TRP A 89 -13.02 15.25 12.30
C TRP A 89 -13.26 16.64 12.89
N MET A 90 -12.70 17.66 12.25
CA MET A 90 -12.83 19.06 12.63
C MET A 90 -13.50 19.84 11.50
N GLU A 91 -14.62 20.49 11.83
CA GLU A 91 -15.28 21.47 10.97
C GLU A 91 -14.78 22.86 11.36
N GLN A 92 -14.35 23.64 10.38
CA GLN A 92 -13.67 24.92 10.55
C GLN A 92 -14.36 26.01 9.74
N PHE A 93 -14.52 27.18 10.33
CA PHE A 93 -15.04 28.37 9.67
C PHE A 93 -14.07 29.54 9.82
N TYR A 94 -13.92 30.30 8.74
CA TYR A 94 -13.13 31.53 8.70
C TYR A 94 -14.05 32.64 8.24
N THR A 95 -14.33 33.58 9.14
CA THR A 95 -15.23 34.72 8.87
C THR A 95 -14.40 36.00 8.75
N PRO A 96 -14.53 36.75 7.66
CA PRO A 96 -13.79 37.99 7.47
C PRO A 96 -14.18 39.02 8.52
N LEU A 97 -13.19 39.73 9.05
CA LEU A 97 -13.41 40.87 9.94
C LEU A 97 -12.79 42.13 9.31
N VAL A 98 -13.36 43.29 9.65
CA VAL A 98 -12.84 44.58 9.18
C VAL A 98 -11.45 44.83 9.77
N SER A 99 -10.59 45.49 9.02
CA SER A 99 -9.35 46.04 9.55
C SER A 99 -9.23 47.51 9.23
N ASP A 100 -8.69 48.26 10.19
CA ASP A 100 -8.36 49.68 10.02
C ASP A 100 -6.92 49.88 9.49
N ASN A 101 -6.18 48.79 9.25
CA ASN A 101 -4.80 48.79 8.76
C ASN A 101 -4.68 47.92 7.50
N GLU A 102 -4.23 48.51 6.39
CA GLU A 102 -4.09 47.82 5.09
C GLU A 102 -3.06 46.68 5.09
N ASN A 103 -2.12 46.68 6.04
CA ASN A 103 -1.08 45.66 6.17
C ASN A 103 -1.42 44.58 7.22
N ILE A 104 -2.54 44.71 7.93
CA ILE A 104 -2.97 43.73 8.93
C ILE A 104 -4.41 43.33 8.62
N GLY A 105 -4.65 42.08 8.28
CA GLY A 105 -5.99 41.54 8.09
C GLY A 105 -6.49 40.87 9.37
N PHE A 106 -7.81 40.84 9.56
CA PHE A 106 -8.44 40.09 10.65
C PHE A 106 -9.45 39.08 10.10
N CYS A 107 -9.47 37.88 10.68
CA CYS A 107 -10.55 36.93 10.50
C CYS A 107 -10.87 36.21 11.81
N MET A 108 -12.12 35.80 11.99
CA MET A 108 -12.53 34.92 13.09
C MET A 108 -12.38 33.48 12.62
N PHE A 109 -11.65 32.67 13.38
CA PHE A 109 -11.56 31.23 13.22
C PHE A 109 -12.41 30.56 14.29
N SER A 110 -13.34 29.69 13.90
CA SER A 110 -14.11 28.85 14.82
C SER A 110 -14.15 27.42 14.33
N TYR A 111 -14.34 26.48 15.26
CA TYR A 111 -14.37 25.07 14.91
C TYR A 111 -15.30 24.23 15.81
N SER A 112 -15.66 23.06 15.30
CA SER A 112 -16.33 22.00 16.05
C SER A 112 -15.75 20.63 15.70
N PHE A 113 -16.00 19.62 16.54
CA PHE A 113 -15.53 18.26 16.33
C PHE A 113 -16.68 17.28 16.10
N THR A 114 -16.44 16.27 15.28
CA THR A 114 -17.30 15.10 15.12
C THR A 114 -16.46 13.82 15.20
N GLU A 115 -16.98 12.78 15.84
CA GLU A 115 -16.27 11.49 15.95
C GLU A 115 -16.18 10.78 14.59
N ASN A 116 -17.21 10.90 13.76
CA ASN A 116 -17.30 10.25 12.45
C ASN A 116 -17.35 11.29 11.32
N ALA A 117 -16.90 10.87 10.13
CA ALA A 117 -17.02 11.65 8.91
C ALA A 117 -18.49 11.97 8.63
N THR A 118 -18.80 13.24 8.35
CA THR A 118 -20.13 13.68 7.91
C THR A 118 -20.05 14.06 6.44
N PRO A 119 -20.49 13.21 5.50
CA PRO A 119 -20.30 13.44 4.06
C PRO A 119 -20.89 14.76 3.55
N GLU A 120 -21.99 15.23 4.15
CA GLU A 120 -22.63 16.50 3.79
C GLU A 120 -21.71 17.71 4.09
N LYS A 121 -20.84 17.59 5.11
CA LYS A 121 -19.86 18.61 5.50
C LYS A 121 -18.62 18.61 4.61
N LEU A 122 -18.41 17.56 3.81
CA LEU A 122 -17.46 17.61 2.69
C LEU A 122 -18.00 18.49 1.54
N GLY A 123 -19.24 19.00 1.61
CA GLY A 123 -20.00 19.59 0.51
C GLY A 123 -19.52 20.90 -0.13
N ASN A 124 -18.31 21.39 0.17
CA ASN A 124 -17.70 22.54 -0.53
C ASN A 124 -16.60 22.11 -1.51
N VAL A 125 -16.71 20.91 -2.07
CA VAL A 125 -15.77 20.45 -3.10
C VAL A 125 -16.08 21.12 -4.43
N ASN A 126 -15.05 21.62 -5.13
CA ASN A 126 -15.21 22.14 -6.48
C ASN A 126 -15.86 21.08 -7.38
N ILE A 127 -16.94 21.42 -8.09
CA ILE A 127 -17.69 20.49 -8.98
C ILE A 127 -16.76 19.74 -9.94
N SER A 128 -15.72 20.41 -10.44
CA SER A 128 -14.75 19.79 -11.34
C SER A 128 -13.88 18.72 -10.66
N THR A 129 -13.59 18.89 -9.37
CA THR A 129 -12.88 17.93 -8.53
C THR A 129 -13.79 16.75 -8.19
N ALA A 130 -15.03 17.02 -7.77
CA ALA A 130 -16.03 15.98 -7.51
C ALA A 130 -16.26 15.08 -8.74
N ASN A 131 -16.37 15.69 -9.92
CA ASN A 131 -16.52 14.95 -11.19
C ASN A 131 -15.32 14.06 -11.50
N SER A 132 -14.08 14.51 -11.22
CA SER A 132 -12.89 13.66 -11.38
C SER A 132 -12.91 12.47 -10.45
N VAL A 133 -13.23 12.69 -9.18
CA VAL A 133 -13.29 11.59 -8.21
C VAL A 133 -14.38 10.59 -8.59
N LEU A 134 -15.56 11.04 -9.01
CA LEU A 134 -16.62 10.16 -9.51
C LEU A 134 -16.19 9.36 -10.73
N LYS A 135 -15.45 9.98 -11.66
CA LYS A 135 -14.86 9.28 -12.81
C LYS A 135 -13.82 8.25 -12.38
N SER A 136 -12.94 8.57 -11.43
CA SER A 136 -12.00 7.62 -10.83
C SER A 136 -12.73 6.42 -10.22
N CYS A 137 -13.80 6.65 -9.45
CA CYS A 137 -14.63 5.58 -8.89
C CYS A 137 -15.26 4.68 -9.97
N ALA A 138 -15.70 5.28 -11.09
CA ALA A 138 -16.26 4.51 -12.20
C ALA A 138 -15.19 3.61 -12.85
N LEU A 139 -13.96 4.13 -13.05
CA LEU A 139 -12.86 3.38 -13.65
C LEU A 139 -12.53 2.11 -12.87
N PHE A 140 -12.40 2.17 -11.54
CA PHE A 140 -12.13 0.96 -10.74
C PHE A 140 -13.23 -0.10 -10.79
N ARG A 141 -14.46 0.28 -11.18
CA ARG A 141 -15.57 -0.66 -11.36
C ARG A 141 -15.66 -1.24 -12.77
N THR A 142 -15.15 -0.52 -13.77
CA THR A 142 -15.30 -0.89 -15.19
C THR A 142 -14.03 -1.42 -15.83
N SER A 143 -12.86 -1.15 -15.26
CA SER A 143 -11.57 -1.62 -15.76
C SER A 143 -11.38 -3.12 -15.57
N ASN A 144 -10.55 -3.74 -16.41
CA ASN A 144 -10.30 -5.19 -16.33
C ASN A 144 -9.34 -5.55 -15.20
N SER A 145 -8.53 -4.58 -14.73
CA SER A 145 -7.61 -4.76 -13.61
C SER A 145 -7.49 -3.50 -12.75
N PHE A 146 -7.09 -3.71 -11.50
CA PHE A 146 -6.75 -2.63 -10.57
C PHE A 146 -5.66 -1.70 -11.13
N LYS A 147 -4.65 -2.28 -11.79
CA LYS A 147 -3.53 -1.54 -12.38
C LYS A 147 -3.97 -0.58 -13.48
N GLU A 148 -4.81 -1.03 -14.42
CA GLU A 148 -5.34 -0.19 -15.50
C GLU A 148 -6.15 1.01 -14.95
N ALA A 149 -6.98 0.76 -13.93
CA ALA A 149 -7.74 1.82 -13.27
C ALA A 149 -6.81 2.82 -12.55
N ALA A 150 -5.84 2.32 -11.78
CA ALA A 150 -4.86 3.15 -11.09
C ALA A 150 -4.06 4.02 -12.07
N ASP A 151 -3.57 3.46 -13.18
CA ASP A 151 -2.83 4.20 -14.21
C ASP A 151 -3.66 5.34 -14.80
N SER A 152 -4.92 5.07 -15.13
CA SER A 152 -5.83 6.09 -15.65
C SER A 152 -6.08 7.24 -14.65
N VAL A 153 -6.24 6.90 -13.37
CA VAL A 153 -6.47 7.90 -12.30
C VAL A 153 -5.22 8.74 -12.04
N ILE A 154 -4.03 8.10 -11.98
CA ILE A 154 -2.78 8.80 -11.74
C ILE A 154 -2.39 9.70 -12.92
N GLU A 155 -2.66 9.27 -14.16
CA GLU A 155 -2.45 10.09 -15.35
C GLU A 155 -3.35 11.33 -15.38
N GLU A 156 -4.66 11.16 -15.08
CA GLU A 156 -5.60 12.29 -14.99
C GLU A 156 -5.22 13.25 -13.86
N LEU A 157 -4.84 12.72 -12.70
CA LEU A 157 -4.42 13.52 -11.55
C LEU A 157 -3.17 14.36 -11.88
N ALA A 158 -2.17 13.76 -12.55
CA ALA A 158 -1.01 14.50 -13.00
C ALA A 158 -1.35 15.58 -14.04
N GLN A 159 -2.26 15.29 -14.98
CA GLN A 159 -2.72 16.26 -15.97
C GLN A 159 -3.43 17.45 -15.31
N LYS A 160 -4.39 17.20 -14.42
CA LYS A 160 -5.19 18.25 -13.78
C LYS A 160 -4.40 19.13 -12.83
N SER A 161 -3.41 18.55 -12.16
CA SER A 161 -2.48 19.27 -11.29
C SER A 161 -1.36 20.00 -12.02
N GLY A 162 -1.22 19.80 -13.33
CA GLY A 162 -0.07 20.31 -14.08
C GLY A 162 1.25 19.69 -13.63
N ALA A 163 1.21 18.53 -12.98
CA ALA A 163 2.38 17.87 -12.45
C ALA A 163 3.23 17.23 -13.54
N LEU A 164 4.54 17.34 -13.35
CA LEU A 164 5.53 16.61 -14.13
C LEU A 164 5.34 15.10 -13.95
N SER A 165 5.16 14.66 -12.71
CA SER A 165 5.01 13.25 -12.36
C SER A 165 4.03 13.07 -11.22
N ALA A 166 3.28 11.97 -11.24
CA ALA A 166 2.53 11.48 -10.10
C ALA A 166 2.78 9.98 -9.94
N ILE A 167 2.95 9.51 -8.71
CA ILE A 167 3.34 8.12 -8.41
C ILE A 167 2.54 7.61 -7.22
N LEU A 168 1.93 6.45 -7.38
CA LEU A 168 1.24 5.68 -6.34
C LEU A 168 2.11 4.52 -5.88
N LEU A 169 2.38 4.47 -4.58
CA LEU A 169 3.13 3.43 -3.91
C LEU A 169 2.23 2.65 -2.95
N SER A 170 2.50 1.35 -2.83
CA SER A 170 1.96 0.48 -1.78
C SER A 170 3.06 0.17 -0.77
N VAL A 171 2.70 0.06 0.50
CA VAL A 171 3.60 -0.29 1.60
C VAL A 171 3.02 -1.48 2.34
N ASP A 172 3.85 -2.51 2.49
CA ASP A 172 3.51 -3.70 3.26
C ASP A 172 4.38 -3.74 4.52
N GLU A 173 3.75 -3.64 5.68
CA GLU A 173 4.39 -3.65 6.99
C GLU A 173 4.83 -5.05 7.43
N GLU A 174 4.14 -6.11 6.97
CA GLU A 174 4.48 -7.50 7.31
C GLU A 174 5.75 -7.92 6.57
N THR A 175 5.82 -7.63 5.28
CA THR A 175 7.00 -7.94 4.46
C THR A 175 8.08 -6.86 4.54
N LYS A 176 7.77 -5.70 5.13
CA LYS A 176 8.64 -4.51 5.20
C LYS A 176 9.12 -4.09 3.81
N THR A 177 8.19 -3.99 2.88
CA THR A 177 8.49 -3.61 1.48
C THR A 177 7.69 -2.39 1.04
N VAL A 178 8.22 -1.71 0.03
CA VAL A 178 7.52 -0.69 -0.73
C VAL A 178 7.48 -1.11 -2.20
N SER A 179 6.32 -0.96 -2.81
CA SER A 179 6.06 -1.40 -4.18
C SER A 179 5.49 -0.26 -5.01
N TYR A 180 5.98 -0.14 -6.24
CA TYR A 180 5.39 0.74 -7.25
C TYR A 180 4.08 0.13 -7.76
N ILE A 181 2.99 0.88 -7.64
CA ILE A 181 1.69 0.47 -8.17
C ILE A 181 1.46 1.12 -9.53
N SER A 182 1.57 2.45 -9.60
CA SER A 182 1.20 3.23 -10.77
C SER A 182 1.93 4.57 -10.80
N GLY A 183 2.13 5.13 -11.98
CA GLY A 183 2.83 6.39 -12.11
C GLY A 183 2.87 6.96 -13.52
N LYS A 184 2.70 8.27 -13.61
CA LYS A 184 3.13 9.04 -14.78
C LYS A 184 4.59 9.42 -14.58
N ASN A 185 5.48 8.67 -15.22
CA ASN A 185 6.92 8.91 -15.13
C ASN A 185 7.44 9.62 -16.37
N ILE A 186 8.22 10.70 -16.21
CA ILE A 186 8.91 11.32 -17.34
C ILE A 186 10.26 10.64 -17.54
N GLY A 187 10.43 10.02 -18.70
CA GLY A 187 11.70 9.44 -19.14
C GLY A 187 12.07 8.11 -18.48
N ARG A 188 11.14 7.47 -17.75
CA ARG A 188 11.28 6.10 -17.24
C ARG A 188 10.07 5.28 -17.59
N ASN A 189 10.28 4.02 -17.96
CA ASN A 189 9.17 3.07 -18.06
C ASN A 189 8.82 2.47 -16.68
N ASP A 190 7.70 1.75 -16.61
CA ASP A 190 7.20 1.15 -15.37
C ASP A 190 8.18 0.16 -14.73
N GLU A 191 8.92 -0.62 -15.53
CA GLU A 191 9.89 -1.60 -15.01
C GLU A 191 11.10 -0.93 -14.36
N GLU A 192 11.58 0.17 -14.94
CA GLU A 192 12.63 0.99 -14.35
C GLU A 192 12.16 1.65 -13.04
N ALA A 193 10.93 2.16 -13.02
CA ALA A 193 10.32 2.75 -11.83
C ALA A 193 10.17 1.71 -10.70
N LYS A 194 9.64 0.52 -11.02
CA LYS A 194 9.55 -0.62 -10.08
C LYS A 194 10.91 -0.95 -9.49
N LYS A 195 11.94 -1.13 -10.33
CA LYS A 195 13.29 -1.50 -9.86
C LYS A 195 13.89 -0.46 -8.92
N LEU A 196 13.69 0.84 -9.21
CA LEU A 196 14.16 1.91 -8.35
C LEU A 196 13.42 1.95 -7.00
N ILE A 197 12.10 1.81 -7.03
CA ILE A 197 11.27 1.86 -5.82
C ILE A 197 11.49 0.64 -4.92
N SER A 198 11.55 -0.56 -5.50
CA SER A 198 11.86 -1.78 -4.73
C SER A 198 13.26 -1.78 -4.11
N ALA A 199 14.16 -0.90 -4.57
CA ALA A 199 15.49 -0.73 -4.00
C ALA A 199 15.52 0.26 -2.81
N ILE A 200 14.42 0.96 -2.52
CA ILE A 200 14.34 1.89 -1.39
C ILE A 200 14.31 1.08 -0.09
N PRO A 201 15.26 1.28 0.84
CA PRO A 201 15.24 0.61 2.14
C PRO A 201 13.99 0.98 2.92
N TYR A 202 13.40 0.01 3.61
CA TYR A 202 12.17 0.21 4.38
C TYR A 202 12.32 1.27 5.49
N GLU A 203 13.52 1.42 6.04
CA GLU A 203 13.85 2.46 7.03
C GLU A 203 13.63 3.87 6.47
N VAL A 204 13.86 4.07 5.17
CA VAL A 204 13.61 5.36 4.50
C VAL A 204 12.10 5.62 4.45
N VAL A 205 11.30 4.61 4.13
CA VAL A 205 9.83 4.70 4.13
C VAL A 205 9.29 5.05 5.52
N MET A 206 9.85 4.42 6.56
CA MET A 206 9.53 4.74 7.95
C MET A 206 9.90 6.17 8.33
N SER A 207 10.99 6.70 7.77
CA SER A 207 11.34 8.11 7.95
C SER A 207 10.26 9.04 7.37
N TRP A 208 9.63 8.70 6.25
CA TRP A 208 8.55 9.49 5.65
C TRP A 208 7.34 9.53 6.58
N LYS A 209 6.89 8.39 7.11
CA LYS A 209 5.81 8.29 8.11
C LYS A 209 6.02 9.26 9.28
N LYS A 210 7.25 9.29 9.83
CA LYS A 210 7.60 10.23 10.91
C LYS A 210 7.62 11.68 10.44
N THR A 211 8.10 11.94 9.22
CA THR A 211 8.23 13.30 8.70
C THR A 211 6.87 13.96 8.47
N VAL A 212 5.88 13.19 8.01
CA VAL A 212 4.52 13.67 7.75
C VAL A 212 3.56 13.48 8.92
N SER A 213 4.06 13.04 10.08
CA SER A 213 3.21 12.88 11.26
C SER A 213 2.58 14.23 11.63
N GLY A 214 1.25 14.31 11.62
CA GLY A 214 0.50 15.53 11.92
C GLY A 214 -0.01 16.31 10.71
N THR A 215 0.24 15.86 9.48
CA THR A 215 -0.42 16.38 8.27
C THR A 215 -1.00 15.26 7.41
N ASN A 216 -2.12 15.52 6.74
CA ASN A 216 -2.72 14.61 5.77
C ASN A 216 -2.13 14.81 4.36
N CYS A 217 -1.42 15.92 4.14
CA CYS A 217 -0.78 16.25 2.88
C CYS A 217 0.40 17.18 3.14
N LEU A 218 1.63 16.69 2.93
CA LEU A 218 2.82 17.54 2.94
C LEU A 218 2.89 18.27 1.60
N VAL A 219 2.97 19.60 1.64
CA VAL A 219 3.06 20.42 0.43
C VAL A 219 4.34 21.26 0.45
N ILE A 220 5.08 21.21 -0.66
CA ILE A 220 6.25 22.03 -0.96
C ILE A 220 5.91 22.81 -2.23
N GLN A 221 6.00 24.14 -2.20
CA GLN A 221 5.78 24.99 -3.38
C GLN A 221 6.97 25.88 -3.70
N ASN A 222 7.89 26.03 -2.76
CA ASN A 222 9.02 26.95 -2.88
C ASN A 222 10.20 26.46 -2.04
N GLU A 223 11.30 27.21 -2.12
CA GLU A 223 12.55 26.91 -1.42
C GLU A 223 12.41 26.98 0.11
N ALA A 224 11.60 27.89 0.65
CA ALA A 224 11.38 28.00 2.08
C ALA A 224 10.68 26.76 2.65
N ASP A 225 9.69 26.21 1.93
CA ASP A 225 9.02 24.96 2.29
C ASP A 225 10.02 23.79 2.28
N MET A 226 10.92 23.76 1.30
CA MET A 226 11.98 22.74 1.21
C MET A 226 13.00 22.86 2.34
N GLU A 227 13.33 24.08 2.77
CA GLU A 227 14.17 24.30 3.97
C GLU A 227 13.49 23.83 5.25
N GLU A 228 12.18 24.04 5.39
CA GLU A 228 11.41 23.52 6.51
C GLU A 228 11.42 21.99 6.54
N LEU A 229 11.26 21.35 5.38
CA LEU A 229 11.43 19.90 5.26
C LEU A 229 12.84 19.46 5.68
N SER A 230 13.88 20.16 5.23
CA SER A 230 15.28 19.82 5.55
C SER A 230 15.57 19.84 7.05
N LYS A 231 14.89 20.71 7.83
CA LYS A 231 14.97 20.71 9.30
C LYS A 231 14.36 19.46 9.94
N ARG A 232 13.33 18.87 9.31
CA ARG A 232 12.63 17.67 9.80
C ARG A 232 13.27 16.38 9.31
N ASN A 233 13.70 16.36 8.04
CA ASN A 233 14.30 15.21 7.35
C ASN A 233 15.27 15.70 6.27
N LYS A 234 16.53 15.87 6.66
CA LYS A 234 17.59 16.39 5.78
C LYS A 234 17.85 15.49 4.58
N ASP A 235 17.98 14.18 4.81
CA ASP A 235 18.33 13.22 3.76
C ASP A 235 17.25 13.18 2.67
N TRP A 236 15.97 13.23 3.08
CA TRP A 236 14.87 13.28 2.13
C TRP A 236 14.85 14.60 1.35
N ALA A 237 15.03 15.75 2.02
CA ALA A 237 15.10 17.04 1.33
C ALA A 237 16.26 17.10 0.32
N ASP A 238 17.44 16.60 0.68
CA ASP A 238 18.62 16.55 -0.20
C ASP A 238 18.35 15.62 -1.41
N SER A 239 17.65 14.50 -1.20
CA SER A 239 17.23 13.60 -2.31
C SER A 239 16.25 14.27 -3.28
N LEU A 240 15.29 15.05 -2.77
CA LEU A 240 14.32 15.79 -3.59
C LEU A 240 15.01 16.88 -4.40
N LYS A 241 15.95 17.62 -3.79
CA LYS A 241 16.77 18.62 -4.49
C LYS A 241 17.62 17.98 -5.59
N GLY A 242 18.28 16.86 -5.30
CA GLY A 242 19.06 16.10 -6.29
C GLY A 242 18.23 15.59 -7.47
N ALA A 243 16.93 15.37 -7.25
CA ALA A 243 15.96 14.98 -8.27
C ALA A 243 15.27 16.15 -8.98
N ASN A 244 15.70 17.40 -8.74
CA ASN A 244 15.08 18.63 -9.28
C ASN A 244 13.58 18.76 -8.95
N VAL A 245 13.21 18.42 -7.72
CA VAL A 245 11.85 18.64 -7.19
C VAL A 245 11.74 20.05 -6.63
N ASN A 246 10.97 20.89 -7.32
CA ASN A 246 10.68 22.28 -6.95
C ASN A 246 9.34 22.42 -6.24
N SER A 247 8.37 21.55 -6.55
CA SER A 247 7.11 21.45 -5.82
C SER A 247 6.71 19.99 -5.61
N LEU A 248 6.03 19.71 -4.50
CA LEU A 248 5.63 18.36 -4.10
C LEU A 248 4.32 18.42 -3.32
N CYS A 249 3.33 17.61 -3.71
CA CYS A 249 2.30 17.16 -2.78
C CYS A 249 2.59 15.69 -2.46
N PHE A 250 2.75 15.39 -1.19
CA PHE A 250 3.03 14.05 -0.71
C PHE A 250 1.99 13.63 0.33
N VAL A 251 1.23 12.60 0.00
CA VAL A 251 0.05 12.18 0.75
C VAL A 251 0.19 10.73 1.22
N PRO A 252 0.23 10.48 2.53
CA PRO A 252 0.10 9.12 3.05
C PRO A 252 -1.32 8.58 2.82
N LEU A 253 -1.42 7.35 2.32
CA LEU A 253 -2.67 6.63 2.16
C LEU A 253 -2.88 5.77 3.40
N TYR A 254 -3.85 6.11 4.23
CA TYR A 254 -4.10 5.41 5.49
C TYR A 254 -5.17 4.34 5.35
N HIS A 255 -4.93 3.22 6.03
CA HIS A 255 -5.99 2.34 6.50
C HIS A 255 -5.91 2.29 8.02
N ASN A 256 -6.98 2.74 8.69
CA ASN A 256 -6.97 3.02 10.13
C ASN A 256 -5.85 4.02 10.51
N LYS A 257 -4.86 3.59 11.30
CA LYS A 257 -3.73 4.42 11.77
C LYS A 257 -2.40 4.14 11.05
N TYR A 258 -2.41 3.26 10.05
CA TYR A 258 -1.19 2.78 9.39
C TYR A 258 -1.18 3.21 7.92
N PRO A 259 -0.07 3.81 7.43
CA PRO A 259 0.06 4.13 6.02
C PRO A 259 0.24 2.82 5.24
N ILE A 260 -0.70 2.53 4.35
CA ILE A 260 -0.67 1.39 3.43
C ILE A 260 -0.08 1.76 2.06
N GLY A 261 0.26 3.04 1.87
CA GLY A 261 0.77 3.55 0.62
C GLY A 261 1.08 5.04 0.70
N TYR A 262 1.61 5.56 -0.41
CA TYR A 262 1.92 6.98 -0.56
C TYR A 262 1.60 7.45 -1.98
N LEU A 263 1.07 8.65 -2.09
CA LEU A 263 0.88 9.35 -3.36
C LEU A 263 1.85 10.53 -3.44
N TYR A 264 2.71 10.51 -4.45
CA TYR A 264 3.60 11.61 -4.81
C TYR A 264 3.01 12.37 -6.00
N VAL A 265 3.02 13.69 -5.93
CA VAL A 265 2.72 14.58 -7.06
C VAL A 265 3.79 15.63 -7.14
N VAL A 266 4.63 15.53 -8.15
CA VAL A 266 5.93 16.22 -8.25
C VAL A 266 5.87 17.28 -9.34
N ASN A 267 6.41 18.46 -9.02
CA ASN A 267 6.51 19.61 -9.90
C ASN A 267 5.15 19.98 -10.50
N PHE A 268 4.15 20.17 -9.63
CA PHE A 268 2.80 20.64 -9.95
C PHE A 268 2.74 22.17 -10.09
N ASP A 269 1.65 22.67 -10.69
CA ASP A 269 1.41 24.11 -10.86
C ASP A 269 1.08 24.79 -9.52
N THR A 270 2.07 25.47 -8.95
CA THR A 270 1.97 26.10 -7.63
C THR A 270 0.99 27.27 -7.57
N ASN A 271 0.59 27.84 -8.72
CA ASN A 271 -0.42 28.91 -8.77
C ASN A 271 -1.83 28.40 -8.43
N ARG A 272 -2.04 27.08 -8.52
CA ARG A 272 -3.33 26.41 -8.28
C ARG A 272 -3.25 25.47 -7.08
N THR A 273 -2.40 25.83 -6.12
CA THR A 273 -2.11 25.01 -4.94
C THR A 273 -3.39 24.56 -4.21
N PRO A 274 -4.35 25.44 -3.87
CA PRO A 274 -5.54 25.02 -3.13
C PRO A 274 -6.36 23.97 -3.90
N GLU A 275 -6.56 24.18 -5.20
CA GLU A 275 -7.33 23.27 -6.06
C GLU A 275 -6.60 21.93 -6.27
N VAL A 276 -5.28 21.97 -6.41
CA VAL A 276 -4.45 20.77 -6.54
C VAL A 276 -4.45 19.96 -5.25
N LYS A 277 -4.30 20.61 -4.09
CA LYS A 277 -4.35 19.95 -2.79
C LYS A 277 -5.71 19.30 -2.56
N GLU A 278 -6.79 20.03 -2.83
CA GLU A 278 -8.16 19.52 -2.71
C GLU A 278 -8.39 18.28 -3.60
N LEU A 279 -7.97 18.33 -4.87
CA LEU A 279 -8.04 17.19 -5.79
C LEU A 279 -7.27 15.98 -5.25
N ILE A 280 -6.03 16.19 -4.81
CA ILE A 280 -5.18 15.11 -4.31
C ILE A 280 -5.75 14.52 -3.03
N GLU A 281 -6.21 15.33 -2.08
CA GLU A 281 -6.79 14.85 -0.82
C GLU A 281 -8.00 13.94 -1.09
N LEU A 282 -8.93 14.36 -1.94
CA LEU A 282 -10.11 13.56 -2.27
C LEU A 282 -9.77 12.30 -3.07
N THR A 283 -8.90 12.41 -4.07
CA THR A 283 -8.45 11.24 -4.84
C THR A 283 -7.68 10.26 -3.94
N SER A 284 -6.88 10.76 -3.00
CA SER A 284 -6.11 9.93 -2.07
C SER A 284 -7.00 9.12 -1.13
N PHE A 285 -8.09 9.71 -0.63
CA PHE A 285 -9.04 9.00 0.22
C PHE A 285 -9.61 7.77 -0.49
N PHE A 286 -10.01 7.96 -1.76
CA PHE A 286 -10.53 6.88 -2.57
C PHE A 286 -9.44 5.85 -2.95
N LEU A 287 -8.26 6.31 -3.38
CA LEU A 287 -7.13 5.42 -3.69
C LEU A 287 -6.70 4.57 -2.49
N ALA A 288 -6.76 5.11 -1.27
CA ALA A 288 -6.48 4.34 -0.05
C ALA A 288 -7.47 3.18 0.13
N ALA A 289 -8.77 3.42 -0.10
CA ALA A 289 -9.78 2.38 0.00
C ALA A 289 -9.60 1.28 -1.07
N GLU A 290 -9.37 1.67 -2.32
CA GLU A 290 -9.16 0.70 -3.42
C GLU A 290 -7.85 -0.08 -3.25
N LEU A 291 -6.77 0.60 -2.83
CA LEU A 291 -5.49 -0.05 -2.56
C LEU A 291 -5.62 -1.07 -1.42
N ASN A 292 -6.33 -0.72 -0.34
CA ASN A 292 -6.59 -1.65 0.75
C ASN A 292 -7.39 -2.88 0.28
N SER A 293 -8.44 -2.66 -0.51
CA SER A 293 -9.26 -3.72 -1.08
C SER A 293 -8.43 -4.67 -1.95
N HIS A 294 -7.58 -4.10 -2.80
CA HIS A 294 -6.68 -4.86 -3.65
C HIS A 294 -5.66 -5.68 -2.86
N ASN A 295 -4.95 -5.05 -1.90
CA ASN A 295 -4.00 -5.75 -1.03
C ASN A 295 -4.68 -6.89 -0.25
N LEU A 296 -5.91 -6.68 0.23
CA LEU A 296 -6.67 -7.71 0.93
C LEU A 296 -7.05 -8.87 -0.01
N MET A 297 -7.49 -8.57 -1.24
CA MET A 297 -7.79 -9.60 -2.24
C MET A 297 -6.54 -10.42 -2.59
N GLU A 298 -5.40 -9.77 -2.83
CA GLU A 298 -4.13 -10.47 -3.11
C GLU A 298 -3.72 -11.37 -1.93
N LYS A 299 -3.85 -10.88 -0.70
CA LYS A 299 -3.54 -11.66 0.50
C LYS A 299 -4.49 -12.84 0.68
N LEU A 300 -5.79 -12.65 0.44
CA LEU A 300 -6.77 -13.73 0.47
C LEU A 300 -6.49 -14.78 -0.60
N GLU A 301 -6.11 -14.34 -1.81
CA GLU A 301 -5.74 -15.24 -2.89
C GLU A 301 -4.47 -16.03 -2.53
N PHE A 302 -3.44 -15.37 -2.01
CA PHE A 302 -2.21 -16.01 -1.57
C PHE A 302 -2.48 -17.07 -0.50
N VAL A 303 -3.21 -16.74 0.56
CA VAL A 303 -3.54 -17.68 1.64
C VAL A 303 -4.46 -18.80 1.16
N SER A 304 -5.38 -18.51 0.22
CA SER A 304 -6.28 -19.50 -0.36
C SER A 304 -5.56 -20.50 -1.27
N LYS A 305 -4.45 -20.10 -1.89
CA LYS A 305 -3.71 -20.91 -2.86
C LYS A 305 -2.39 -21.50 -2.34
N THR A 306 -1.87 -21.04 -1.21
CA THR A 306 -0.55 -21.43 -0.70
C THR A 306 -0.67 -22.29 0.56
N ASP A 307 0.19 -23.29 0.71
CA ASP A 307 0.39 -24.02 1.97
C ASP A 307 1.39 -23.25 2.84
N MET A 308 0.95 -22.72 3.98
CA MET A 308 1.76 -21.81 4.80
C MET A 308 2.98 -22.47 5.45
N LEU A 309 2.98 -23.80 5.63
CA LEU A 309 4.12 -24.52 6.20
C LEU A 309 5.28 -24.63 5.20
N THR A 310 4.96 -24.96 3.95
CA THR A 310 5.94 -25.30 2.91
C THR A 310 6.19 -24.15 1.93
N GLY A 311 5.26 -23.21 1.84
CA GLY A 311 5.25 -22.09 0.91
C GLY A 311 5.10 -22.50 -0.56
N VAL A 312 4.71 -23.74 -0.84
CA VAL A 312 4.29 -24.18 -2.19
C VAL A 312 2.77 -23.99 -2.33
N PHE A 313 2.22 -24.20 -3.53
CA PHE A 313 0.78 -24.15 -3.70
C PHE A 313 0.09 -25.28 -2.91
N ASN A 314 -1.15 -25.06 -2.49
CA ASN A 314 -1.92 -26.05 -1.76
C ASN A 314 -2.79 -26.90 -2.71
N ARG A 315 -3.49 -27.88 -2.13
CA ARG A 315 -4.39 -28.77 -2.88
C ARG A 315 -5.50 -28.02 -3.62
N ASN A 316 -6.01 -26.92 -3.07
CA ASN A 316 -7.05 -26.14 -3.74
C ASN A 316 -6.53 -25.50 -5.03
N ALA A 317 -5.34 -24.91 -4.98
CA ALA A 317 -4.67 -24.38 -6.17
C ALA A 317 -4.38 -25.48 -7.22
N MET A 318 -4.02 -26.69 -6.79
CA MET A 318 -3.84 -27.84 -7.69
C MET A 318 -5.13 -28.19 -8.42
N ASN A 319 -6.27 -28.27 -7.70
CA ASN A 319 -7.56 -28.61 -8.30
C ASN A 319 -8.00 -27.56 -9.33
N LEU A 320 -7.87 -26.27 -8.99
CA LEU A 320 -8.16 -25.18 -9.93
C LEU A 320 -7.28 -25.30 -11.18
N ARG A 321 -6.00 -25.60 -11.01
CA ARG A 321 -5.09 -25.78 -12.14
C ARG A 321 -5.49 -26.95 -13.05
N VAL A 322 -5.93 -28.06 -12.47
CA VAL A 322 -6.44 -29.22 -13.21
C VAL A 322 -7.70 -28.84 -13.99
N ASP A 323 -8.60 -28.07 -13.41
CA ASP A 323 -9.81 -27.61 -14.10
C ASP A 323 -9.47 -26.65 -15.26
N ASP A 324 -8.46 -25.79 -15.11
CA ASP A 324 -7.94 -24.95 -16.20
C ASP A 324 -7.41 -25.81 -17.37
N PHE A 325 -6.64 -26.87 -17.07
CA PHE A 325 -6.16 -27.82 -18.09
C PHE A 325 -7.28 -28.52 -18.86
N VAL A 326 -8.38 -28.82 -18.17
CA VAL A 326 -9.54 -29.47 -18.79
C VAL A 326 -10.34 -28.49 -19.63
N ALA A 327 -10.43 -27.23 -19.22
CA ALA A 327 -11.17 -26.19 -19.92
C ALA A 327 -10.40 -25.60 -21.12
N ASP A 328 -9.07 -25.47 -21.02
CA ASP A 328 -8.20 -24.85 -22.02
C ASP A 328 -7.54 -25.88 -22.95
N LYS A 329 -7.97 -25.88 -24.21
CA LYS A 329 -7.43 -26.76 -25.26
C LYS A 329 -6.00 -26.41 -25.67
N GLU A 330 -5.58 -25.16 -25.56
CA GLU A 330 -4.20 -24.78 -25.89
C GLU A 330 -3.23 -25.26 -24.82
N LEU A 331 -3.66 -25.26 -23.55
CA LEU A 331 -2.86 -25.74 -22.44
C LEU A 331 -2.70 -27.27 -22.51
N SER A 332 -3.81 -27.98 -22.75
CA SER A 332 -3.81 -29.45 -22.82
C SER A 332 -3.19 -30.05 -24.08
N SER A 333 -2.90 -29.25 -25.11
CA SER A 333 -2.26 -29.71 -26.36
C SER A 333 -0.75 -29.48 -26.42
N LYS A 334 -0.15 -29.01 -25.32
CA LYS A 334 1.30 -28.78 -25.19
C LYS A 334 1.98 -29.91 -24.40
N PRO A 335 3.30 -30.13 -24.58
CA PRO A 335 4.04 -31.10 -23.77
C PRO A 335 4.03 -30.71 -22.29
N PHE A 336 3.76 -31.68 -21.41
CA PHE A 336 3.83 -31.49 -19.97
C PHE A 336 4.23 -32.77 -19.24
N GLY A 337 4.78 -32.60 -18.04
CA GLY A 337 5.12 -33.69 -17.12
C GLY A 337 4.41 -33.52 -15.78
N VAL A 338 4.03 -34.64 -15.16
CA VAL A 338 3.46 -34.70 -13.81
C VAL A 338 4.32 -35.61 -12.96
N ALA A 339 4.62 -35.19 -11.73
CA ALA A 339 5.23 -36.04 -10.73
C ALA A 339 4.43 -36.02 -9.43
N PHE A 340 4.36 -37.18 -8.77
CA PHE A 340 3.90 -37.31 -7.40
C PHE A 340 5.07 -37.73 -6.51
N VAL A 341 5.18 -37.06 -5.36
CA VAL A 341 6.27 -37.22 -4.41
C VAL A 341 5.65 -37.39 -3.03
N ASP A 342 5.86 -38.55 -2.42
CA ASP A 342 5.32 -38.87 -1.10
C ASP A 342 6.45 -39.11 -0.10
N LEU A 343 6.37 -38.47 1.06
CA LEU A 343 7.39 -38.61 2.10
C LEU A 343 7.29 -39.97 2.78
N ASN A 344 8.38 -40.71 2.75
CA ASN A 344 8.50 -41.96 3.49
C ASN A 344 8.88 -41.69 4.95
N GLY A 345 8.25 -42.40 5.89
CA GLY A 345 8.62 -42.34 7.31
C GLY A 345 8.17 -41.09 8.08
N LEU A 346 7.38 -40.18 7.49
CA LEU A 346 6.93 -38.96 8.18
C LEU A 346 6.25 -39.23 9.52
N LYS A 347 5.32 -40.20 9.56
CA LYS A 347 4.64 -40.59 10.81
C LYS A 347 5.64 -41.05 11.86
N ARG A 348 6.61 -41.90 11.50
CA ARG A 348 7.64 -42.36 12.43
C ARG A 348 8.50 -41.21 12.93
N ARG A 349 8.86 -40.26 12.07
CA ARG A 349 9.62 -39.07 12.47
C ARG A 349 8.83 -38.21 13.48
N ASN A 350 7.53 -38.04 13.26
CA ASN A 350 6.64 -37.39 14.23
C ASN A 350 6.59 -38.13 15.56
N ASP A 351 6.47 -39.46 15.52
CA ASP A 351 6.39 -40.29 16.72
C ASP A 351 7.72 -40.26 17.53
N ASP A 352 8.86 -40.28 16.83
CA ASP A 352 10.20 -40.35 17.44
C ASP A 352 10.72 -38.97 17.91
N TYR A 353 10.37 -37.88 17.22
CA TYR A 353 10.96 -36.54 17.42
C TYR A 353 9.95 -35.38 17.55
N GLY A 354 8.65 -35.68 17.53
CA GLY A 354 7.58 -34.67 17.62
C GLY A 354 7.21 -34.02 16.29
N HIS A 355 6.10 -33.28 16.30
CA HIS A 355 5.51 -32.70 15.08
C HIS A 355 6.40 -31.63 14.43
N GLU A 356 7.15 -30.85 15.19
CA GLU A 356 8.09 -29.87 14.63
C GLU A 356 9.15 -30.52 13.73
N ALA A 357 9.58 -31.75 14.06
CA ALA A 357 10.55 -32.48 13.26
C ALA A 357 9.96 -33.00 11.93
N GLY A 358 8.66 -33.34 11.90
CA GLY A 358 7.96 -33.66 10.66
C GLY A 358 7.62 -32.43 9.84
N ASP A 359 7.26 -31.32 10.48
CA ASP A 359 7.04 -30.04 9.83
C ASP A 359 8.32 -29.56 9.12
N HIS A 360 9.46 -29.70 9.79
CA HIS A 360 10.77 -29.44 9.17
C HIS A 360 11.05 -30.38 7.99
N MET A 361 10.67 -31.66 8.08
CA MET A 361 10.84 -32.62 6.98
C MET A 361 9.98 -32.24 5.77
N LEU A 362 8.73 -31.84 5.98
CA LEU A 362 7.82 -31.34 4.93
C LEU A 362 8.37 -30.08 4.28
N TRP A 363 8.81 -29.12 5.11
CA TRP A 363 9.43 -27.89 4.63
C TRP A 363 10.69 -28.17 3.81
N ALA A 364 11.58 -29.04 4.29
CA ALA A 364 12.83 -29.39 3.61
C ALA A 364 12.57 -30.07 2.26
N THR A 365 11.60 -30.99 2.18
CA THR A 365 11.18 -31.59 0.90
C THR A 365 10.67 -30.52 -0.06
N ALA A 366 9.83 -29.59 0.42
CA ALA A 366 9.33 -28.50 -0.42
C ALA A 366 10.44 -27.57 -0.94
N GLN A 367 11.46 -27.27 -0.12
CA GLN A 367 12.62 -26.49 -0.58
C GLN A 367 13.44 -27.25 -1.62
N ALA A 368 13.68 -28.55 -1.42
CA ALA A 368 14.37 -29.39 -2.39
C ALA A 368 13.63 -29.43 -3.74
N LEU A 369 12.29 -29.51 -3.70
CA LEU A 369 11.45 -29.40 -4.89
C LEU A 369 11.58 -28.03 -5.54
N LYS A 370 11.47 -26.93 -4.79
CA LYS A 370 11.62 -25.56 -5.33
C LYS A 370 12.97 -25.32 -6.00
N GLU A 371 14.04 -25.91 -5.47
CA GLU A 371 15.37 -25.78 -6.05
C GLU A 371 15.46 -26.48 -7.42
N VAL A 372 14.91 -27.70 -7.53
CA VAL A 372 14.95 -28.51 -8.76
C VAL A 372 13.93 -28.03 -9.81
N PHE A 373 12.75 -27.63 -9.33
CA PHE A 373 11.58 -27.28 -10.14
C PHE A 373 11.25 -25.78 -10.05
N SER A 374 12.28 -24.93 -10.02
CA SER A 374 12.16 -23.47 -9.76
C SER A 374 11.26 -22.69 -10.71
N LYS A 375 10.92 -23.25 -11.88
CA LYS A 375 10.04 -22.64 -12.89
C LYS A 375 8.73 -23.41 -13.07
N ASP A 376 8.52 -24.48 -12.32
CA ASP A 376 7.37 -25.36 -12.45
C ASP A 376 6.40 -25.17 -11.28
N GLU A 377 5.21 -25.73 -11.41
CA GLU A 377 4.16 -25.60 -10.41
C GLU A 377 4.28 -26.74 -9.40
N ILE A 378 4.52 -26.41 -8.13
CA ILE A 378 4.67 -27.38 -7.04
C ILE A 378 3.47 -27.21 -6.10
N TYR A 379 2.86 -28.34 -5.74
CA TYR A 379 1.67 -28.41 -4.90
C TYR A 379 1.91 -29.36 -3.73
N ARG A 380 1.41 -29.01 -2.55
CA ARG A 380 1.15 -29.97 -1.46
C ARG A 380 -0.25 -30.54 -1.63
N ALA A 381 -0.35 -31.75 -2.17
CA ALA A 381 -1.60 -32.41 -2.54
C ALA A 381 -2.28 -33.10 -1.35
N GLY A 382 -1.51 -33.51 -0.35
CA GLY A 382 -1.95 -34.22 0.85
C GLY A 382 -1.15 -33.84 2.10
N GLY A 383 -1.23 -34.66 3.15
CA GLY A 383 -0.48 -34.42 4.39
C GLY A 383 1.02 -34.53 4.17
N ASP A 384 1.44 -35.61 3.52
CA ASP A 384 2.82 -36.03 3.20
C ASP A 384 3.07 -36.13 1.69
N GLU A 385 2.12 -35.70 0.87
CA GLU A 385 2.15 -35.83 -0.59
C GLU A 385 2.30 -34.47 -1.27
N PHE A 386 3.23 -34.42 -2.22
CA PHE A 386 3.47 -33.32 -3.14
C PHE A 386 3.19 -33.74 -4.58
N SER A 387 2.80 -32.78 -5.41
CA SER A 387 2.66 -32.94 -6.85
C SER A 387 3.42 -31.83 -7.57
N VAL A 388 3.99 -32.15 -8.72
CA VAL A 388 4.67 -31.17 -9.59
C VAL A 388 4.08 -31.27 -10.99
N ILE A 389 3.76 -30.11 -11.58
CA ILE A 389 3.36 -30.00 -12.99
C ILE A 389 4.40 -29.16 -13.72
N CYS A 390 5.12 -29.78 -14.65
CA CYS A 390 6.15 -29.15 -15.48
C CYS A 390 5.61 -28.82 -16.87
N HIS A 391 5.82 -27.59 -17.33
CA HIS A 391 5.31 -27.10 -18.62
C HIS A 391 6.43 -26.82 -19.60
N ASN A 392 6.19 -27.07 -20.89
CA ASN A 392 7.10 -26.69 -21.99
C ASN A 392 8.53 -27.25 -21.83
N ASN A 393 8.67 -28.33 -21.07
CA ASN A 393 9.93 -29.04 -20.88
C ASN A 393 10.04 -30.17 -21.89
N SER A 394 11.26 -30.45 -22.38
CA SER A 394 11.49 -31.70 -23.10
C SER A 394 11.43 -32.89 -22.13
N GLU A 395 11.12 -34.08 -22.65
CA GLU A 395 11.11 -35.31 -21.85
C GLU A 395 12.44 -35.53 -21.11
N LYS A 396 13.55 -35.23 -21.79
CA LYS A 396 14.89 -35.31 -21.21
C LYS A 396 15.03 -34.36 -20.00
N ASP A 397 14.64 -33.09 -20.18
CA ASP A 397 14.76 -32.07 -19.14
C ASP A 397 13.88 -32.40 -17.91
N PHE A 398 12.67 -32.91 -18.14
CA PHE A 398 11.81 -33.44 -17.07
C PHE A 398 12.44 -34.64 -16.36
N ASN A 399 13.00 -35.59 -17.10
CA ASN A 399 13.67 -36.75 -16.52
C ASN A 399 14.93 -36.38 -15.73
N ASP A 400 15.71 -35.42 -16.20
CA ASP A 400 16.90 -34.91 -15.52
C ASP A 400 16.52 -34.24 -14.18
N LYS A 401 15.44 -33.44 -14.15
CA LYS A 401 14.87 -32.90 -12.91
C LYS A 401 14.42 -34.01 -11.96
N ILE A 402 13.72 -35.04 -12.46
CA ILE A 402 13.30 -36.19 -11.63
C ILE A 402 14.50 -36.93 -11.03
N ASN A 403 15.57 -37.13 -11.80
CA ASN A 403 16.78 -37.77 -11.29
C ASN A 403 17.45 -36.90 -10.22
N SER A 404 17.53 -35.58 -10.43
CA SER A 404 18.08 -34.65 -9.45
C SER A 404 17.32 -34.67 -8.11
N ILE A 405 15.98 -34.69 -8.13
CA ILE A 405 15.21 -34.80 -6.89
C ILE A 405 15.35 -36.19 -6.25
N LYS A 406 15.44 -37.27 -7.05
CA LYS A 406 15.69 -38.62 -6.53
C LYS A 406 17.02 -38.70 -5.80
N GLU A 407 18.10 -38.12 -6.34
CA GLU A 407 19.40 -38.08 -5.68
C GLU A 407 19.34 -37.38 -4.30
N LYS A 408 18.53 -36.31 -4.18
CA LYS A 408 18.33 -35.58 -2.91
C LYS A 408 17.45 -36.32 -1.91
N THR A 409 16.55 -37.20 -2.38
CA THR A 409 15.48 -37.80 -1.58
C THR A 409 15.58 -39.33 -1.48
N THR A 410 16.65 -39.95 -1.97
CA THR A 410 16.86 -41.40 -1.80
C THR A 410 17.44 -41.67 -0.42
N TYR A 411 16.89 -42.66 0.29
CA TYR A 411 17.43 -43.10 1.58
C TYR A 411 18.90 -43.52 1.43
N PRO A 412 19.83 -43.11 2.33
CA PRO A 412 19.62 -42.59 3.68
C PRO A 412 19.48 -41.07 3.82
N SER A 413 18.97 -40.36 2.81
CA SER A 413 18.59 -38.93 2.94
C SER A 413 17.68 -38.68 4.14
N ASP A 414 17.73 -37.47 4.70
CA ASP A 414 16.85 -36.98 5.77
C ASP A 414 15.41 -36.71 5.29
N ILE A 415 15.19 -36.69 3.98
CA ILE A 415 13.87 -36.48 3.35
C ILE A 415 13.56 -37.63 2.38
N PRO A 416 13.52 -38.90 2.82
CA PRO A 416 13.31 -40.02 1.92
C PRO A 416 11.93 -39.92 1.28
N CYS A 417 11.85 -39.97 -0.04
CA CYS A 417 10.59 -39.84 -0.78
C CYS A 417 10.38 -40.99 -1.76
N ALA A 418 9.11 -41.38 -1.93
CA ALA A 418 8.67 -42.19 -3.05
C ALA A 418 8.26 -41.27 -4.21
N ILE A 419 8.71 -41.56 -5.42
CA ILE A 419 8.48 -40.68 -6.58
C ILE A 419 7.93 -41.48 -7.76
N GLY A 420 6.80 -41.01 -8.29
CA GLY A 420 6.23 -41.47 -9.55
C GLY A 420 6.07 -40.32 -10.53
N LYS A 421 6.12 -40.62 -11.83
CA LYS A 421 6.12 -39.60 -12.88
C LYS A 421 5.33 -40.04 -14.10
N TYR A 422 4.90 -39.07 -14.88
CA TYR A 422 4.34 -39.29 -16.20
C TYR A 422 4.69 -38.09 -17.08
N TYR A 423 5.05 -38.33 -18.32
CA TYR A 423 5.35 -37.28 -19.28
C TYR A 423 4.58 -37.54 -20.58
N THR A 424 4.03 -36.48 -21.17
CA THR A 424 3.41 -36.54 -22.50
C THR A 424 4.06 -35.52 -23.45
N PRO A 425 4.58 -35.96 -24.62
CA PRO A 425 5.18 -35.05 -25.60
C PRO A 425 4.15 -34.29 -26.44
N THR A 426 2.88 -34.70 -26.44
CA THR A 426 1.83 -34.14 -27.31
C THR A 426 0.67 -33.53 -26.53
N GLY A 427 0.79 -33.43 -25.21
CA GLY A 427 -0.32 -33.07 -24.34
C GLY A 427 -1.31 -34.23 -24.15
N GLY A 428 -2.48 -33.95 -23.58
CA GLY A 428 -3.51 -34.93 -23.26
C GLY A 428 -4.29 -34.58 -21.99
N ASP A 429 -5.05 -35.56 -21.48
CA ASP A 429 -5.82 -35.40 -20.25
C ASP A 429 -4.89 -35.43 -19.03
N ILE A 430 -4.79 -34.29 -18.34
CA ILE A 430 -3.98 -34.16 -17.12
C ILE A 430 -4.42 -35.11 -16.02
N ARG A 431 -5.72 -35.44 -15.90
CA ARG A 431 -6.22 -36.34 -14.86
C ARG A 431 -5.69 -37.75 -15.07
N LEU A 432 -5.53 -38.16 -16.32
CA LEU A 432 -4.91 -39.44 -16.67
C LEU A 432 -3.39 -39.44 -16.40
N ALA A 433 -2.70 -38.35 -16.72
CA ALA A 433 -1.28 -38.19 -16.40
C ALA A 433 -1.03 -38.25 -14.88
N MET A 434 -1.83 -37.54 -14.10
CA MET A 434 -1.81 -37.59 -12.63
C MET A 434 -2.06 -39.01 -12.13
N HIS A 435 -3.06 -39.71 -12.66
CA HIS A 435 -3.34 -41.10 -12.27
C HIS A 435 -2.14 -42.02 -12.50
N TYR A 436 -1.48 -41.94 -13.66
CA TYR A 436 -0.32 -42.79 -13.94
C TYR A 436 0.89 -42.46 -13.07
N ALA A 437 1.15 -41.17 -12.81
CA ALA A 437 2.22 -40.74 -11.92
C ALA A 437 1.97 -41.24 -10.48
N ASP A 438 0.73 -41.16 -10.00
CA ASP A 438 0.33 -41.67 -8.68
C ASP A 438 0.53 -43.19 -8.56
N VAL A 439 0.10 -43.95 -9.58
CA VAL A 439 0.31 -45.40 -9.63
C VAL A 439 1.79 -45.80 -9.60
N GLU A 440 2.67 -45.06 -10.29
CA GLU A 440 4.12 -45.30 -10.21
C GLU A 440 4.66 -44.97 -8.81
N MET A 441 4.22 -43.86 -8.22
CA MET A 441 4.64 -43.43 -6.88
C MET A 441 4.26 -44.48 -5.82
N TYR A 442 3.03 -44.99 -5.85
CA TYR A 442 2.59 -46.05 -4.93
C TYR A 442 3.45 -47.31 -5.04
N LYS A 443 3.81 -47.74 -6.27
CA LYS A 443 4.71 -48.88 -6.46
C LYS A 443 6.10 -48.63 -5.88
N ASN A 444 6.63 -47.41 -6.05
CA ASN A 444 7.91 -47.03 -5.49
C ASN A 444 7.87 -47.00 -3.95
N LYS A 445 6.76 -46.50 -3.37
CA LYS A 445 6.50 -46.49 -1.91
C LYS A 445 6.42 -47.92 -1.35
N GLU A 446 5.71 -48.83 -2.02
CA GLU A 446 5.64 -50.23 -1.60
C GLU A 446 7.02 -50.91 -1.63
N GLN A 447 7.83 -50.66 -2.67
CA GLN A 447 9.17 -51.21 -2.77
C GLN A 447 10.07 -50.70 -1.65
N PHE A 448 10.02 -49.39 -1.37
CA PHE A 448 10.77 -48.77 -0.27
C PHE A 448 10.49 -49.46 1.08
N TYR A 449 9.21 -49.67 1.44
CA TYR A 449 8.87 -50.33 2.71
C TYR A 449 9.11 -51.85 2.72
N LYS A 450 9.31 -52.49 1.55
CA LYS A 450 9.80 -53.88 1.50
C LYS A 450 11.29 -53.95 1.80
N GLU A 451 12.06 -52.97 1.33
CA GLU A 451 13.50 -52.87 1.56
C GLU A 451 13.84 -52.33 2.96
N HIS A 452 12.98 -51.45 3.50
CA HIS A 452 13.15 -50.80 4.80
C HIS A 452 11.93 -50.99 5.72
N PRO A 453 11.60 -52.24 6.10
CA PRO A 453 10.43 -52.54 6.94
C PRO A 453 10.49 -51.87 8.32
N GLU A 454 11.67 -51.60 8.84
CA GLU A 454 11.89 -50.89 10.10
C GLU A 454 11.33 -49.46 10.06
N LEU A 455 11.34 -48.79 8.90
CA LEU A 455 10.85 -47.41 8.75
C LEU A 455 9.32 -47.32 8.69
N LYS A 456 8.62 -48.45 8.61
CA LYS A 456 7.16 -48.50 8.65
C LYS A 456 6.68 -48.18 10.08
N ALA A 457 5.83 -47.17 10.21
CA ALA A 457 5.32 -46.75 11.52
C ALA A 457 4.70 -47.91 12.30
N ARG A 458 4.94 -47.98 13.61
CA ARG A 458 4.28 -48.95 14.49
C ARG A 458 2.78 -48.61 14.53
N LYS A 459 1.94 -49.65 14.42
CA LYS A 459 0.49 -49.50 14.42
C LYS A 459 -0.02 -48.90 15.73
#